data_AF-A0A348N1W6-F1
#
_entry.id   AF-A0A348N1W6-F1
#
_cell.length_a   1.000
_cell.length_b   1.000
_cell.length_c   1.000
_cell.angle_alpha   90.00
_cell.angle_beta   90.00
_cell.angle_gamma   90.00
#
_symmetry.space_group_name_H-M   'P 1'
#
loop_
_entity.id
_entity.type
_entity.pdbx_description
1 polymer ?
#
loop_
_entity_poly.entity_id
_entity_poly.type
_entity_poly.pdbx_seq_one_letter_code
_entity_poly.pdbx_strand_id
1 'polypeptide(L)' 'SAGQRLQRGEVLGTVGETGRVTGPHLHLGVSLNDVRVEPRLFFPPRTP' A
#
# COMPACT_ATOMS: atom_id res chain seq x y z
N SER A 1 -1.67 -8.54 13.67
CA SER A 1 -0.60 -9.57 13.69
C SER A 1 -0.70 -10.45 12.45
N ALA A 2 0.27 -11.34 12.20
CA ALA A 2 0.18 -12.28 11.08
C ALA A 2 -1.11 -13.14 11.22
N GLY A 3 -1.85 -13.29 10.12
CA GLY A 3 -3.14 -13.99 10.10
C GLY A 3 -4.35 -13.16 10.55
N GLN A 4 -4.16 -11.92 11.03
CA GLN A 4 -5.28 -11.03 11.34
C GLN A 4 -6.04 -10.68 10.06
N ARG A 5 -7.36 -10.90 10.07
CA ARG A 5 -8.26 -10.44 9.01
C ARG A 5 -8.63 -8.97 9.26
N LEU A 6 -8.51 -8.14 8.23
CA LEU A 6 -8.82 -6.71 8.26
C LEU A 6 -10.05 -6.41 7.42
N GLN A 7 -10.80 -5.38 7.82
CA GLN A 7 -11.87 -4.81 7.01
C GLN A 7 -11.35 -3.67 6.12
N ARG A 8 -12.04 -3.40 5.01
CA ARG A 8 -11.69 -2.26 4.15
C ARG A 8 -11.80 -0.96 4.97
N GLY A 9 -10.73 -0.17 4.98
CA GLY A 9 -10.66 1.10 5.72
C GLY A 9 -10.15 0.97 7.15
N GLU A 10 -9.90 -0.25 7.64
CA GLU A 10 -9.27 -0.47 8.94
C GLU A 10 -7.80 -0.02 8.93
N VAL A 11 -7.34 0.59 10.02
CA VAL A 11 -5.97 1.06 10.16
C VAL A 11 -5.03 -0.12 10.35
N LEU A 12 -4.13 -0.34 9.38
CA LEU A 12 -3.08 -1.37 9.47
C LEU A 12 -1.83 -0.87 10.23
N GLY A 13 -1.50 0.41 10.11
CA GLY A 13 -0.29 1.01 10.66
C GLY A 13 -0.09 2.45 10.19
N THR A 14 1.08 3.02 10.50
CA THR A 14 1.43 4.40 10.15
C THR A 14 2.51 4.44 9.06
N VAL A 15 2.55 5.54 8.30
CA VAL A 15 3.69 5.87 7.42
C VAL A 15 4.94 6.05 8.27
N GLY A 16 6.11 5.78 7.71
CA GLY A 16 7.39 5.94 8.41
C GLY A 16 8.58 6.06 7.46
N GLU A 17 9.75 5.84 8.02
CA GLU A 17 11.05 5.96 7.35
C GLU A 17 12.05 4.88 7.81
N THR A 18 11.55 3.71 8.20
CA THR A 18 12.40 2.59 8.61
C THR A 18 13.01 1.86 7.41
N GLY A 19 14.28 1.45 7.51
CA GLY A 19 14.98 0.69 6.46
C GLY A 19 15.90 1.57 5.61
N ARG A 20 16.05 1.24 4.31
CA ARG A 20 16.93 1.97 3.38
C ARG A 20 16.14 3.03 2.61
N VAL A 21 15.96 4.20 3.23
CA VAL A 21 15.14 5.30 2.72
C VAL A 21 15.80 6.65 2.97
N THR A 22 15.39 7.71 2.26
CA THR A 22 15.91 9.08 2.41
C THR A 22 14.98 10.02 3.18
N GLY A 23 13.78 9.57 3.53
CA GLY A 23 12.79 10.32 4.29
C GLY A 23 11.41 9.65 4.29
N PRO A 24 10.41 10.25 4.96
CA PRO A 24 9.09 9.64 5.17
C PRO A 24 8.32 9.45 3.86
N HIS A 25 7.91 8.21 3.57
CA HIS A 25 7.07 7.92 2.42
C HIS A 25 6.30 6.60 2.57
N LEU A 26 5.27 6.43 1.75
CA LEU A 26 4.53 5.18 1.61
C LEU A 26 4.94 4.48 0.31
N HIS A 27 5.46 3.26 0.41
CA HIS A 27 5.56 2.36 -0.73
C HIS A 27 4.32 1.47 -0.80
N LEU A 28 3.51 1.61 -1.86
CA LEU A 28 2.34 0.79 -2.11
C LEU A 28 2.55 -0.06 -3.36
N GLY A 29 2.42 -1.38 -3.24
CA GLY A 29 2.51 -2.33 -4.34
C GLY A 29 1.25 -3.20 -4.45
N VAL A 30 0.92 -3.62 -5.66
CA VAL A 30 -0.16 -4.57 -5.95
C VAL A 30 0.41 -5.70 -6.79
N SER A 31 0.04 -6.94 -6.47
CA SER A 31 0.40 -8.12 -7.24
C SER A 31 -0.86 -8.88 -7.65
N LEU A 32 -0.88 -9.37 -8.90
CA LEU A 32 -1.92 -10.25 -9.43
C LEU A 32 -1.23 -11.42 -10.12
N ASN A 33 -1.58 -12.67 -9.75
CA ASN A 33 -0.95 -13.88 -10.27
C ASN A 33 0.59 -13.84 -10.19
N ASP A 34 1.12 -13.47 -9.01
CA ASP A 34 2.56 -13.34 -8.74
C ASP A 34 3.31 -12.30 -9.59
N VAL A 35 2.60 -11.42 -10.29
CA VAL A 35 3.19 -10.32 -11.08
C VAL A 35 2.85 -8.97 -10.45
N ARG A 36 3.86 -8.11 -10.28
CA ARG A 36 3.67 -6.72 -9.84
C ARG A 36 3.00 -5.91 -10.94
N VAL A 37 1.92 -5.22 -10.59
CA VAL A 37 1.14 -4.39 -11.52
C VAL A 37 1.09 -2.93 -11.05
N GLU A 38 0.77 -2.01 -11.96
CA GLU A 38 0.62 -0.58 -11.67
C GLU A 38 -0.49 -0.36 -10.62
N PRO A 39 -0.16 0.07 -9.39
CA PRO A 39 -1.14 0.22 -8.32
C PRO A 39 -2.24 1.24 -8.64
N ARG A 40 -1.94 2.25 -9.47
CA ARG A 40 -2.90 3.32 -9.82
C ARG A 40 -4.13 2.82 -10.56
N LEU A 41 -4.08 1.64 -11.18
CA LEU A 41 -5.24 1.03 -11.84
C LEU A 41 -6.37 0.64 -10.86
N PHE A 42 -6.07 0.56 -9.56
CA PHE A 42 -7.02 0.17 -8.50
C PHE A 42 -7.61 1.35 -7.75
N PHE A 43 -7.28 2.58 -8.14
CA PHE A 43 -7.82 3.80 -7.55
C PHE A 43 -8.86 4.43 -8.47
N PRO A 44 -9.84 5.16 -7.91
CA PRO A 44 -10.70 6.01 -8.71
C PRO A 44 -9.85 6.97 -9.57
N PRO A 45 -10.34 7.38 -10.75
CA PRO A 45 -9.69 8.42 -11.53
C PRO A 45 -9.49 9.66 -10.64
N ARG A 46 -8.33 10.31 -10.78
CA ARG A 46 -8.09 11.58 -10.08
C ARG A 46 -9.10 12.58 -10.61
N THR A 47 -10.06 12.96 -9.77
CA THR A 47 -10.86 14.17 -10.02
C THR A 47 -9.92 15.36 -9.88
N PRO A 48 -9.93 16.31 -10.84
CA PRO A 48 -9.16 17.55 -10.72
C PRO A 48 -9.60 18.37 -9.50
#